data_AF-A0A2V3VSG2-F1
#
_entry.id   AF-A0A2V3VSG2-F1
#
_cell.length_a   1.000
_cell.length_b   1.000
_cell.length_c   1.000
_cell.angle_alpha   90.00
_cell.angle_beta   90.00
_cell.angle_gamma   90.00
#
_symmetry.space_group_name_H-M   'P 1'
#
loop_
_entity.id
_entity.type
_entity.pdbx_description
1 polymer ?
#
loop_
_entity_poly.entity_id
_entity_poly.type
_entity_poly.pdbx_seq_one_letter_code
_entity_poly.pdbx_strand_id
1 'polypeptide(L)'
;MLLRFVIALILFGLVITPTSMVLAETEVTLDKEQEPIKLYYEDFLNEEELNEKVTDVLKDDSVSGVLVVHKEEYPDFSLSKFPVGTWKPYKNGQIRYNGPRSDTYSSTVNVVAGDPGITMDLKYSSTHSSTYSGSFGLDAAVGISAAVGFPVTGSNSVSLSGTYKVPSEHNGKTVKRATLRVKVVYANHSYTVRNNSYPKGKTGTAKKPYGVYYQKTFTYK
;
A
#
# COMPACT_ATOMS: atom_id res chain seq x y z
N MET A 1 24.64 -20.68 -87.24
CA MET A 1 25.24 -19.34 -87.41
C MET A 1 25.39 -18.72 -86.03
N LEU A 2 26.64 -18.47 -85.62
CA LEU A 2 27.04 -17.78 -84.39
C LEU A 2 26.36 -16.40 -84.29
N LEU A 3 25.99 -15.96 -83.07
CA LEU A 3 26.80 -14.98 -82.33
C LEU A 3 26.34 -14.84 -80.87
N ARG A 4 27.34 -14.74 -79.99
CA ARG A 4 27.30 -14.58 -78.54
C ARG A 4 26.84 -13.18 -78.15
N PHE A 5 26.22 -13.03 -76.97
CA PHE A 5 26.58 -11.97 -76.02
C PHE A 5 26.37 -12.42 -74.57
N VAL A 6 27.42 -12.20 -73.78
CA VAL A 6 27.60 -12.45 -72.35
C VAL A 6 27.25 -11.17 -71.61
N ILE A 7 26.48 -11.22 -70.51
CA ILE A 7 26.47 -10.25 -69.37
C ILE A 7 26.05 -11.09 -68.14
N ALA A 8 27.01 -11.57 -67.35
CA ALA A 8 27.56 -10.96 -66.13
C ALA A 8 26.65 -11.10 -64.89
N LEU A 9 27.11 -12.00 -64.02
CA LEU A 9 26.61 -12.39 -62.71
C LEU A 9 26.93 -11.32 -61.67
N ILE A 10 25.94 -10.88 -60.87
CA ILE A 10 26.19 -10.23 -59.58
C ILE A 10 25.32 -10.93 -58.53
N LEU A 11 25.94 -11.86 -57.80
CA LEU A 11 25.41 -12.40 -56.55
C LEU A 11 25.52 -11.31 -55.47
N PHE A 12 24.39 -10.82 -54.96
CA PHE A 12 24.35 -10.22 -53.63
C PHE A 12 23.85 -11.28 -52.64
N GLY A 13 24.77 -11.76 -51.81
CA GLY A 13 24.46 -12.66 -50.70
C GLY A 13 23.61 -11.94 -49.66
N LEU A 14 22.36 -12.37 -49.52
CA LEU A 14 21.51 -11.98 -48.41
C LEU A 14 21.91 -12.83 -47.19
N VAL A 15 22.71 -12.25 -46.29
CA VAL A 15 22.99 -12.85 -44.98
C VAL A 15 21.73 -12.66 -44.13
N ILE A 16 20.95 -13.73 -43.99
CA ILE A 16 19.82 -13.76 -43.05
C ILE A 16 20.40 -14.13 -41.69
N THR A 17 20.59 -13.15 -40.82
CA THR A 17 20.86 -13.42 -39.40
C THR A 17 19.52 -13.74 -38.71
N PRO A 18 19.42 -14.82 -37.93
CA PRO A 18 18.23 -15.06 -37.12
C PRO A 18 18.21 -14.01 -36.01
N THR A 19 17.32 -13.02 -36.13
CA THR A 19 16.99 -12.13 -35.03
C THR A 19 16.27 -12.97 -33.99
N SER A 20 16.96 -13.22 -32.87
CA SER A 20 16.38 -13.79 -31.66
C SER A 20 15.18 -12.94 -31.24
N MET A 21 13.99 -13.49 -31.41
CA MET A 21 12.75 -12.92 -30.92
C MET A 21 12.76 -13.07 -29.40
N VAL A 22 13.22 -12.04 -28.70
CA VAL A 22 13.05 -11.91 -27.25
C VAL A 22 11.54 -11.70 -27.04
N LEU A 23 10.85 -12.76 -26.61
CA LEU A 23 9.52 -12.66 -26.04
C LEU A 23 9.65 -11.80 -24.77
N ALA A 24 9.33 -10.52 -24.90
CA ALA A 24 9.11 -9.67 -23.74
C ALA A 24 7.95 -10.28 -22.96
N GLU A 25 8.23 -10.78 -21.76
CA GLU A 25 7.20 -11.20 -20.81
C GLU A 25 6.31 -9.97 -20.55
N THR A 26 5.13 -9.97 -21.16
CA THR A 26 4.10 -8.97 -20.86
C THR A 26 3.67 -9.16 -19.41
N GLU A 27 4.20 -8.32 -18.52
CA GLU A 27 3.62 -8.10 -17.19
C GLU A 27 2.21 -7.53 -17.38
N VAL A 28 1.22 -8.41 -17.45
CA VAL A 28 -0.18 -8.00 -17.36
C VAL A 28 -0.49 -7.77 -15.88
N THR A 29 -0.21 -6.57 -15.38
CA THR A 29 -0.75 -6.13 -14.10
C THR A 29 -2.25 -5.88 -14.28
N LEU A 30 -3.09 -6.76 -13.72
CA LEU A 30 -4.51 -6.50 -13.55
C LEU A 30 -4.68 -5.44 -12.45
N ASP A 31 -4.37 -4.18 -12.77
CA ASP A 31 -4.57 -3.03 -11.88
C ASP A 31 -6.04 -2.57 -11.91
N LYS A 32 -6.97 -3.45 -11.53
CA LYS A 32 -8.18 -2.99 -10.85
C LYS A 32 -7.86 -3.04 -9.37
N GLU A 33 -7.69 -1.85 -8.79
CA GLU A 33 -7.54 -1.65 -7.35
C GLU A 33 -8.85 -2.10 -6.67
N GLN A 34 -9.03 -3.41 -6.53
CA GLN A 34 -10.10 -3.97 -5.70
C GLN A 34 -9.81 -3.58 -4.27
N GLU A 35 -10.82 -3.03 -3.59
CA GLU A 35 -10.71 -2.76 -2.17
C GLU A 35 -10.33 -4.04 -1.43
N PRO A 36 -9.34 -3.99 -0.53
CA PRO A 36 -8.94 -5.16 0.22
C PRO A 36 -10.07 -5.60 1.13
N ILE A 37 -10.16 -6.91 1.37
CA ILE A 37 -11.02 -7.40 2.45
C ILE A 37 -10.45 -6.89 3.77
N LYS A 38 -11.28 -6.18 4.53
CA LYS A 38 -10.91 -5.61 5.83
C LYS A 38 -11.30 -6.59 6.93
N LEU A 39 -10.34 -6.96 7.76
CA LEU A 39 -10.54 -7.72 8.99
C LEU A 39 -10.14 -6.84 10.16
N TYR A 40 -10.91 -6.87 11.24
CA TYR A 40 -10.58 -6.14 12.46
C TYR A 40 -10.09 -7.11 13.51
N TYR A 41 -8.94 -6.83 14.11
CA TYR A 41 -8.32 -7.69 15.11
C TYR A 41 -9.28 -8.04 16.25
N GLU A 42 -10.08 -7.08 16.69
CA GLU A 42 -11.00 -7.19 17.82
C GLU A 42 -12.26 -8.03 17.53
N ASP A 43 -12.47 -8.43 16.27
CA ASP A 43 -13.59 -9.31 15.90
C ASP A 43 -13.25 -10.80 16.11
N PHE A 44 -12.02 -11.11 16.54
CA PHE A 44 -11.52 -12.48 16.75
C PHE A 44 -11.18 -12.72 18.21
N LEU A 45 -11.30 -13.97 18.67
CA LEU A 45 -11.02 -14.34 20.06
C LEU A 45 -9.53 -14.26 20.38
N ASN A 46 -8.67 -14.50 19.40
CA ASN A 46 -7.22 -14.50 19.54
C ASN A 46 -6.52 -14.35 18.16
N GLU A 47 -5.19 -14.23 18.20
CA GLU A 47 -4.37 -14.06 17.00
C GLU A 47 -4.38 -15.30 16.08
N GLU A 48 -4.56 -16.50 16.63
CA GLU A 48 -4.61 -17.75 15.84
C GLU A 48 -5.83 -17.76 14.92
N GLU A 49 -7.02 -17.45 15.45
CA GLU A 49 -8.27 -17.36 14.68
C GLU A 49 -8.19 -16.28 13.58
N LEU A 50 -7.58 -15.13 13.90
CA LEU A 50 -7.32 -14.08 12.92
C LEU A 50 -6.39 -14.59 11.80
N ASN A 51 -5.29 -15.26 12.15
CA ASN A 51 -4.31 -15.77 11.18
C ASN A 51 -4.91 -16.85 10.26
N GLU A 52 -5.78 -17.70 10.81
CA GLU A 52 -6.58 -18.65 10.01
C GLU A 52 -7.50 -17.91 9.04
N LYS A 53 -8.19 -16.88 9.52
CA LYS A 53 -9.09 -16.09 8.66
C LYS A 53 -8.34 -15.35 7.55
N VAL A 54 -7.17 -14.80 7.85
CA VAL A 54 -6.26 -14.16 6.89
C VAL A 54 -5.85 -15.18 5.82
N THR A 55 -5.44 -16.38 6.24
CA THR A 55 -5.07 -17.48 5.35
C THR A 55 -6.22 -17.87 4.44
N ASP A 56 -7.43 -17.99 4.98
CA ASP A 56 -8.63 -18.34 4.22
C ASP A 56 -9.02 -17.28 3.20
N VAL A 57 -9.00 -16.01 3.59
CA VAL A 57 -9.26 -14.89 2.68
C VAL A 57 -8.27 -14.86 1.53
N LEU A 58 -6.99 -15.13 1.78
CA LEU A 58 -5.96 -15.10 0.74
C LEU A 58 -6.07 -16.26 -0.26
N LYS A 59 -6.72 -17.38 0.10
CA LYS A 59 -6.98 -18.51 -0.82
C LYS A 59 -7.97 -18.14 -1.93
N ASP A 60 -8.82 -17.14 -1.74
CA ASP A 60 -9.77 -16.70 -2.76
C ASP A 60 -9.02 -15.98 -3.90
N ASP A 61 -9.11 -16.51 -5.11
CA ASP A 61 -8.49 -15.97 -6.33
C ASP A 61 -9.09 -14.62 -6.74
N SER A 62 -10.31 -14.30 -6.30
CA SER A 62 -10.94 -13.00 -6.56
C SER A 62 -10.45 -11.89 -5.62
N VAL A 63 -9.70 -12.24 -4.57
CA VAL A 63 -9.21 -11.30 -3.56
C VAL A 63 -7.80 -10.84 -3.91
N SER A 64 -7.65 -9.54 -4.16
CA SER A 64 -6.36 -8.89 -4.42
C SER A 64 -5.49 -8.69 -3.17
N GLY A 65 -6.08 -8.82 -1.96
CA GLY A 65 -5.35 -8.72 -0.71
C GLY A 65 -6.23 -8.53 0.51
N VAL A 66 -5.60 -8.52 1.68
CA VAL A 66 -6.25 -8.44 3.00
C VAL A 66 -5.64 -7.33 3.84
N LEU A 67 -6.50 -6.48 4.40
CA LEU A 67 -6.14 -5.42 5.33
C LEU A 67 -6.58 -5.86 6.73
N VAL A 68 -5.63 -5.96 7.66
CA VAL A 68 -5.92 -6.14 9.08
C VAL A 68 -5.77 -4.81 9.82
N VAL A 69 -6.82 -4.48 10.56
CA VAL A 69 -7.00 -3.22 11.28
C VAL A 69 -7.02 -3.53 12.77
N HIS A 70 -6.25 -2.79 13.56
CA HIS A 70 -6.43 -2.72 15.01
C HIS A 70 -7.35 -1.52 15.29
N LYS A 71 -8.63 -1.74 15.64
CA LYS A 71 -9.59 -0.68 15.97
C LYS A 71 -9.08 0.24 17.07
N GLU A 72 -8.39 -0.30 18.07
CA GLU A 72 -7.76 0.53 19.13
C GLU A 72 -6.72 1.50 18.57
N GLU A 73 -6.08 1.12 17.47
CA GLU A 73 -5.12 1.97 16.78
C GLU A 73 -5.75 2.89 15.75
N TYR A 74 -6.98 2.63 15.34
CA TYR A 74 -7.73 3.59 14.55
C TYR A 74 -8.03 4.84 15.41
N PRO A 75 -7.85 6.06 14.89
CA PRO A 75 -8.11 7.26 15.67
C PRO A 75 -9.55 7.30 16.18
N ASP A 76 -9.74 7.27 17.50
CA ASP A 76 -11.04 7.53 18.11
C ASP A 76 -11.34 9.04 18.05
N PHE A 77 -12.29 9.41 17.19
CA PHE A 77 -12.68 10.81 17.01
C PHE A 77 -13.42 11.40 18.21
N SER A 78 -13.95 10.58 19.10
CA SER A 78 -14.52 11.06 20.37
C SER A 78 -13.45 11.72 21.25
N LEU A 79 -12.19 11.37 21.06
CA LEU A 79 -11.04 11.95 21.77
C LEU A 79 -10.53 13.24 21.15
N SER A 80 -10.95 13.59 19.93
CA SER A 80 -10.63 14.90 19.37
C SER A 80 -11.28 15.97 20.23
N LYS A 81 -10.46 16.86 20.79
CA LYS A 81 -10.98 17.99 21.58
C LYS A 81 -11.68 19.01 20.68
N PHE A 82 -11.46 18.95 19.36
CA PHE A 82 -11.90 19.96 18.40
C PHE A 82 -12.95 19.39 17.45
N PRO A 83 -14.18 19.94 17.47
CA PRO A 83 -15.15 19.64 16.45
C PRO A 83 -14.60 20.00 15.06
N VAL A 84 -14.94 19.19 14.05
CA VAL A 84 -14.56 19.44 12.67
C VAL A 84 -15.02 20.84 12.24
N GLY A 85 -14.14 21.55 11.52
CA GLY A 85 -14.43 22.88 10.99
C GLY A 85 -14.34 24.03 12.01
N THR A 86 -14.13 23.73 13.29
CA THR A 86 -14.10 24.76 14.35
C THR A 86 -12.68 25.27 14.61
N TRP A 87 -12.51 26.58 14.58
CA TRP A 87 -11.27 27.22 15.02
C TRP A 87 -11.18 27.22 16.55
N LYS A 88 -10.05 26.80 17.08
CA LYS A 88 -9.73 26.85 18.51
C LYS A 88 -8.48 27.69 18.72
N PRO A 89 -8.48 28.61 19.70
CA PRO A 89 -7.28 29.35 20.05
C PRO A 89 -6.22 28.37 20.58
N TYR A 90 -4.98 28.57 20.15
CA TYR A 90 -3.84 27.80 20.65
C TYR A 90 -2.58 28.66 20.61
N LYS A 91 -2.01 28.93 21.80
CA LYS A 91 -0.91 29.89 21.98
C LYS A 91 -1.22 31.23 21.28
N ASN A 92 -0.34 31.67 20.37
CA ASN A 92 -0.44 32.91 19.61
C ASN A 92 -1.16 32.75 18.25
N GLY A 93 -1.96 31.70 18.08
CA GLY A 93 -2.68 31.42 16.85
C GLY A 93 -3.99 30.68 17.07
N GLN A 94 -4.51 30.14 15.99
CA GLN A 94 -5.70 29.31 15.96
C GLN A 94 -5.41 28.05 15.16
N ILE A 95 -6.04 26.96 15.54
CA ILE A 95 -5.97 25.68 14.85
C ILE A 95 -7.39 25.17 14.62
N ARG A 96 -7.60 24.56 13.46
CA ARG A 96 -8.86 23.95 13.07
C ARG A 96 -8.60 22.53 12.61
N TYR A 97 -9.32 21.59 13.18
CA TYR A 97 -9.41 20.25 12.63
C TYR A 97 -10.32 20.27 11.40
N ASN A 98 -9.84 19.82 10.26
CA ASN A 98 -10.61 19.81 9.01
C ASN A 98 -11.34 18.48 8.78
N GLY A 99 -11.03 17.44 9.57
CA GLY A 99 -11.63 16.11 9.42
C GLY A 99 -10.68 15.04 8.87
N PRO A 100 -11.18 13.80 8.75
CA PRO A 100 -10.46 12.71 8.10
C PRO A 100 -10.29 12.97 6.60
N ARG A 101 -9.27 12.33 6.04
CA ARG A 101 -9.02 12.19 4.61
C ARG A 101 -8.99 10.70 4.28
N SER A 102 -8.93 10.37 3.00
CA SER A 102 -8.64 9.01 2.56
C SER A 102 -7.37 8.49 3.22
N ASP A 103 -7.45 7.26 3.72
CA ASP A 103 -6.31 6.54 4.28
C ASP A 103 -5.17 6.47 3.26
N THR A 104 -3.95 6.37 3.76
CA THR A 104 -2.76 6.28 2.91
C THR A 104 -1.94 5.05 3.26
N TYR A 105 -1.33 4.45 2.24
CA TYR A 105 -0.44 3.31 2.39
C TYR A 105 1.01 3.78 2.39
N SER A 106 1.87 3.10 3.15
CA SER A 106 3.31 3.24 2.98
C SER A 106 3.77 2.70 1.62
N SER A 107 5.02 2.95 1.29
CA SER A 107 5.75 2.08 0.36
C SER A 107 5.74 0.63 0.87
N THR A 108 6.09 -0.31 -0.02
CA THR A 108 6.24 -1.70 0.38
C THR A 108 7.33 -1.84 1.44
N VAL A 109 6.95 -2.35 2.62
CA VAL A 109 7.85 -2.54 3.78
C VAL A 109 8.41 -3.95 3.87
N ASN A 110 7.75 -4.92 3.24
CA ASN A 110 8.22 -6.30 3.14
C ASN A 110 7.65 -6.97 1.87
N VAL A 111 8.37 -7.92 1.31
CA VAL A 111 7.95 -8.71 0.14
C VAL A 111 8.22 -10.18 0.43
N VAL A 112 7.19 -11.02 0.23
CA VAL A 112 7.30 -12.48 0.26
C VAL A 112 6.86 -13.00 -1.10
N ALA A 113 7.62 -13.91 -1.69
CA ALA A 113 7.30 -14.45 -3.00
C ALA A 113 7.70 -15.91 -3.11
N GLY A 114 6.92 -16.65 -3.87
CA GLY A 114 7.00 -18.11 -3.93
C GLY A 114 6.55 -18.64 -5.28
N ASP A 115 7.09 -19.81 -5.61
CA ASP A 115 6.77 -20.53 -6.82
C ASP A 115 5.55 -21.45 -6.58
N PRO A 116 4.84 -21.88 -7.64
CA PRO A 116 3.71 -22.79 -7.53
C PRO A 116 3.94 -23.99 -6.60
N GLY A 117 2.97 -24.25 -5.72
CA GLY A 117 3.00 -25.35 -4.76
C GLY A 117 3.70 -25.06 -3.44
N ILE A 118 4.47 -23.96 -3.35
CA ILE A 118 5.13 -23.53 -2.11
C ILE A 118 4.14 -22.81 -1.19
N THR A 119 4.18 -23.15 0.10
CA THR A 119 3.50 -22.37 1.15
C THR A 119 4.44 -21.28 1.64
N MET A 120 3.99 -20.03 1.56
CA MET A 120 4.70 -18.88 2.11
C MET A 120 4.19 -18.58 3.51
N ASP A 121 5.11 -18.42 4.44
CA ASP A 121 4.84 -17.91 5.77
C ASP A 121 4.77 -16.38 5.73
N LEU A 122 3.64 -15.85 6.18
CA LEU A 122 3.41 -14.43 6.32
C LEU A 122 3.63 -14.09 7.78
N LYS A 123 4.70 -13.37 8.08
CA LYS A 123 4.95 -12.86 9.43
C LYS A 123 5.51 -11.45 9.32
N TYR A 124 4.71 -10.49 9.70
CA TYR A 124 5.12 -9.10 9.79
C TYR A 124 4.77 -8.54 11.16
N SER A 125 5.74 -7.92 11.83
CA SER A 125 5.53 -7.15 13.05
C SER A 125 6.54 -6.02 13.08
N SER A 126 6.07 -4.78 13.16
CA SER A 126 6.95 -3.62 13.18
C SER A 126 6.26 -2.40 13.80
N THR A 127 7.07 -1.52 14.39
CA THR A 127 6.62 -0.27 14.98
C THR A 127 6.75 0.86 13.97
N HIS A 128 5.67 1.60 13.76
CA HIS A 128 5.61 2.75 12.86
C HIS A 128 5.22 4.00 13.60
N SER A 129 5.84 5.12 13.25
CA SER A 129 5.55 6.41 13.87
C SER A 129 4.32 7.06 13.26
N SER A 130 3.53 7.73 14.11
CA SER A 130 2.66 8.79 13.66
C SER A 130 3.51 9.90 13.02
N THR A 131 2.96 10.57 12.01
CA THR A 131 3.64 11.66 11.34
C THR A 131 2.71 12.86 11.17
N TYR A 132 3.29 14.04 10.98
CA TYR A 132 2.53 15.24 10.64
C TYR A 132 3.34 16.13 9.69
N SER A 133 2.67 16.93 8.88
CA SER A 133 3.29 17.86 7.95
C SER A 133 3.19 19.31 8.43
N GLY A 134 4.33 19.86 8.84
CA GLY A 134 4.47 21.26 9.23
C GLY A 134 3.81 21.60 10.56
N SER A 135 4.61 22.03 11.52
CA SER A 135 4.08 22.52 12.80
C SER A 135 3.44 23.91 12.69
N PHE A 136 3.81 24.68 11.65
CA PHE A 136 3.35 26.04 11.36
C PHE A 136 3.42 27.00 12.56
N GLY A 137 4.44 26.84 13.41
CA GLY A 137 4.65 27.66 14.59
C GLY A 137 3.89 27.17 15.84
N LEU A 138 3.29 25.98 15.79
CA LEU A 138 2.68 25.32 16.94
C LEU A 138 3.59 24.24 17.53
N ASP A 139 3.30 23.88 18.77
CA ASP A 139 3.80 22.64 19.36
C ASP A 139 3.00 21.47 18.79
N ALA A 140 3.66 20.58 18.07
CA ALA A 140 2.99 19.47 17.40
C ALA A 140 2.46 18.42 18.39
N ALA A 141 3.25 18.09 19.42
CA ALA A 141 2.93 17.06 20.39
C ALA A 141 1.66 17.38 21.17
N VAL A 142 1.42 18.67 21.46
CA VAL A 142 0.23 19.10 22.21
C VAL A 142 -0.86 19.63 21.28
N GLY A 143 -0.55 20.62 20.43
CA GLY A 143 -1.56 21.36 19.67
C GLY A 143 -2.17 20.55 18.54
N ILE A 144 -1.33 19.93 17.70
CA ILE A 144 -1.79 19.12 16.58
C ILE A 144 -2.45 17.85 17.11
N SER A 145 -1.81 17.15 18.06
CA SER A 145 -2.39 15.95 18.66
C SER A 145 -3.78 16.18 19.26
N ALA A 146 -3.99 17.29 19.96
CA ALA A 146 -5.31 17.65 20.50
C ALA A 146 -6.36 17.91 19.42
N ALA A 147 -5.94 18.46 18.28
CA ALA A 147 -6.82 18.75 17.15
C ALA A 147 -7.23 17.48 16.39
N VAL A 148 -6.30 16.54 16.20
CA VAL A 148 -6.55 15.33 15.39
C VAL A 148 -7.02 14.13 16.22
N GLY A 149 -6.90 14.20 17.55
CA GLY A 149 -7.38 13.15 18.46
C GLY A 149 -6.40 12.00 18.70
N PHE A 150 -5.14 12.14 18.31
CA PHE A 150 -4.09 11.13 18.54
C PHE A 150 -2.70 11.75 18.64
N PRO A 151 -1.74 11.10 19.33
CA PRO A 151 -0.37 11.60 19.44
C PRO A 151 0.35 11.57 18.08
N VAL A 152 0.70 12.74 17.54
CA VAL A 152 1.38 12.85 16.23
C VAL A 152 2.88 12.61 16.28
N THR A 153 3.44 12.42 17.47
CA THR A 153 4.86 12.07 17.72
C THR A 153 5.02 10.67 18.32
N GLY A 154 3.92 9.94 18.51
CA GLY A 154 3.93 8.57 19.04
C GLY A 154 4.25 7.54 17.96
N SER A 155 4.28 6.27 18.37
CA SER A 155 4.46 5.13 17.48
C SER A 155 3.59 3.97 17.92
N ASN A 156 3.08 3.20 16.96
CA ASN A 156 2.24 2.03 17.21
C ASN A 156 2.85 0.81 16.53
N SER A 157 2.71 -0.34 17.17
CA SER A 157 3.08 -1.62 16.58
C SER A 157 1.94 -2.13 15.73
N VAL A 158 2.24 -2.56 14.52
CA VAL A 158 1.29 -3.22 13.63
C VAL A 158 1.86 -4.58 13.27
N SER A 159 1.01 -5.60 13.31
CA SER A 159 1.41 -6.97 12.99
C SER A 159 0.34 -7.68 12.19
N LEU A 160 0.78 -8.60 11.35
CA LEU A 160 -0.06 -9.48 10.58
C LEU A 160 0.69 -10.76 10.29
N SER A 161 0.06 -11.89 10.60
CA SER A 161 0.57 -13.21 10.32
C SER A 161 -0.43 -14.05 9.52
N GLY A 162 0.03 -15.15 8.93
CA GLY A 162 -0.79 -16.07 8.17
C GLY A 162 0.06 -16.92 7.24
N THR A 163 -0.59 -17.67 6.36
CA THR A 163 0.11 -18.44 5.32
C THR A 163 -0.58 -18.28 3.98
N TYR A 164 0.17 -18.50 2.90
CA TYR A 164 -0.41 -18.55 1.57
C TYR A 164 0.29 -19.59 0.69
N LYS A 165 -0.47 -20.60 0.26
CA LYS A 165 0.02 -21.59 -0.70
C LYS A 165 -0.17 -21.07 -2.12
N VAL A 166 0.93 -20.97 -2.85
CA VAL A 166 0.91 -20.48 -4.23
C VAL A 166 0.20 -21.50 -5.12
N PRO A 167 -0.90 -21.14 -5.80
CA PRO A 167 -1.58 -22.05 -6.70
C PRO A 167 -0.77 -22.22 -7.99
N SER A 168 -0.95 -23.35 -8.66
CA SER A 168 -0.38 -23.59 -9.99
C SER A 168 -1.08 -22.84 -11.10
N GLU A 169 -2.35 -22.48 -10.89
CA GLU A 169 -3.18 -21.72 -11.81
C GLU A 169 -3.98 -20.68 -11.05
N HIS A 170 -4.25 -19.54 -11.69
CA HIS A 170 -5.10 -18.51 -11.15
C HIS A 170 -5.88 -17.86 -12.29
N ASN A 171 -7.21 -17.83 -12.19
CA ASN A 171 -8.11 -17.38 -13.25
C ASN A 171 -7.82 -18.04 -14.62
N GLY A 172 -7.56 -19.35 -14.61
CA GLY A 172 -7.28 -20.15 -15.81
C GLY A 172 -5.91 -19.90 -16.46
N LYS A 173 -5.01 -19.17 -15.80
CA LYS A 173 -3.63 -18.94 -16.27
C LYS A 173 -2.63 -19.64 -15.38
N THR A 174 -1.62 -20.27 -15.98
CA THR A 174 -0.53 -20.91 -15.24
C THR A 174 0.31 -19.86 -14.53
N VAL A 175 0.40 -20.00 -13.21
CA VAL A 175 1.20 -19.12 -12.35
C VAL A 175 2.68 -19.46 -12.53
N LYS A 176 3.50 -18.43 -12.78
CA LYS A 176 4.96 -18.50 -12.71
C LYS A 176 5.44 -18.24 -11.29
N ARG A 177 4.85 -17.24 -10.63
CA ARG A 177 5.21 -16.79 -9.28
C ARG A 177 4.05 -16.02 -8.65
N ALA A 178 3.87 -16.15 -7.34
CA ALA A 178 3.05 -15.22 -6.56
C ALA A 178 3.94 -14.34 -5.70
N THR A 179 3.56 -13.07 -5.57
CA THR A 179 4.25 -12.07 -4.74
C THR A 179 3.24 -11.38 -3.86
N LEU A 180 3.48 -11.43 -2.54
CA LEU A 180 2.77 -10.65 -1.55
C LEU A 180 3.63 -9.47 -1.08
N ARG A 181 3.08 -8.26 -1.19
CA ARG A 181 3.71 -7.02 -0.74
C ARG A 181 3.01 -6.52 0.51
N VAL A 182 3.78 -6.21 1.53
CA VAL A 182 3.29 -5.64 2.79
C VAL A 182 3.33 -4.13 2.71
N LYS A 183 2.25 -3.47 3.08
CA LYS A 183 2.16 -2.02 3.27
C LYS A 183 1.52 -1.72 4.62
N VAL A 184 1.96 -0.67 5.28
CA VAL A 184 1.30 -0.15 6.49
C VAL A 184 0.23 0.84 6.07
N VAL A 185 -0.92 0.78 6.74
CA VAL A 185 -2.04 1.69 6.47
C VAL A 185 -2.11 2.76 7.56
N TYR A 186 -2.29 3.99 7.11
CA TYR A 186 -2.31 5.18 7.94
C TYR A 186 -3.64 5.91 7.82
N ALA A 187 -4.26 6.17 8.97
CA ALA A 187 -5.42 7.03 9.07
C ALA A 187 -4.94 8.46 8.88
N ASN A 188 -5.48 9.14 7.88
CA ASN A 188 -4.99 10.43 7.44
C ASN A 188 -5.96 11.54 7.82
N HIS A 189 -5.44 12.60 8.44
CA HIS A 189 -6.23 13.68 9.02
C HIS A 189 -5.71 15.01 8.55
N SER A 190 -6.59 16.00 8.40
CA SER A 190 -6.18 17.34 8.02
C SER A 190 -6.45 18.36 9.12
N TYR A 191 -5.55 19.32 9.25
CA TYR A 191 -5.71 20.47 10.13
C TYR A 191 -5.23 21.75 9.44
N THR A 192 -5.69 22.90 9.90
CA THR A 192 -5.24 24.22 9.44
C THR A 192 -4.78 25.04 10.63
N VAL A 193 -3.62 25.67 10.51
CA VAL A 193 -3.08 26.61 11.51
C VAL A 193 -3.13 28.02 10.95
N ARG A 194 -3.60 28.97 11.74
CA ARG A 194 -3.60 30.40 11.45
C ARG A 194 -2.86 31.16 12.55
N ASN A 195 -1.91 32.01 12.17
CA ASN A 195 -1.19 32.91 13.08
C ASN A 195 -0.63 34.10 12.28
N ASN A 196 0.19 34.95 12.90
CA ASN A 196 0.77 36.12 12.22
C ASN A 196 1.63 35.77 11.00
N SER A 197 2.35 34.64 11.04
CA SER A 197 3.14 34.14 9.89
C SER A 197 2.26 33.52 8.81
N TYR A 198 1.07 33.02 9.18
CA TYR A 198 0.10 32.38 8.29
C TYR A 198 -1.30 33.01 8.48
N PRO A 199 -1.49 34.29 8.12
CA PRO A 199 -2.72 35.02 8.45
C PRO A 199 -3.96 34.52 7.69
N LYS A 200 -3.75 33.86 6.54
CA LYS A 200 -4.80 33.17 5.76
C LYS A 200 -4.95 31.69 6.11
N GLY A 201 -4.17 31.20 7.07
CA GLY A 201 -4.07 29.79 7.42
C GLY A 201 -3.12 29.00 6.52
N LYS A 202 -2.53 27.93 7.07
CA LYS A 202 -1.75 26.94 6.33
C LYS A 202 -2.18 25.54 6.76
N THR A 203 -2.43 24.68 5.79
CA THR A 203 -2.98 23.34 6.00
C THR A 203 -1.87 22.31 6.06
N GLY A 204 -1.97 21.41 7.03
CA GLY A 204 -1.14 20.23 7.18
C GLY A 204 -1.98 18.97 7.26
N THR A 205 -1.28 17.86 7.39
CA THR A 205 -1.84 16.53 7.56
C THR A 205 -1.19 15.84 8.75
N ALA A 206 -1.92 14.98 9.44
CA ALA A 206 -1.40 14.07 10.44
C ALA A 206 -1.80 12.64 10.07
N LYS A 207 -0.90 11.68 10.30
CA LYS A 207 -1.09 10.28 9.94
C LYS A 207 -0.80 9.40 11.14
N LYS A 208 -1.70 8.47 11.46
CA LYS A 208 -1.52 7.43 12.50
C LYS A 208 -1.51 6.05 11.85
N PRO A 209 -0.47 5.22 12.03
CA PRO A 209 -0.51 3.83 11.58
C PRO A 209 -1.53 3.05 12.41
N TYR A 210 -2.36 2.24 11.76
CA TYR A 210 -3.41 1.45 12.43
C TYR A 210 -3.58 0.02 11.90
N GLY A 211 -2.88 -0.35 10.83
CA GLY A 211 -3.06 -1.65 10.21
C GLY A 211 -2.02 -2.02 9.16
N VAL A 212 -2.13 -3.26 8.68
CA VAL A 212 -1.24 -3.86 7.70
C VAL A 212 -2.05 -4.40 6.53
N TYR A 213 -1.59 -4.12 5.32
CA TYR A 213 -2.16 -4.62 4.07
C TYR A 213 -1.18 -5.57 3.38
N TYR A 214 -1.63 -6.82 3.15
CA TYR A 214 -0.98 -7.76 2.24
C TYR A 214 -1.62 -7.64 0.85
N GLN A 215 -0.86 -7.14 -0.12
CA GLN A 215 -1.26 -7.07 -1.52
C GLN A 215 -0.73 -8.29 -2.28
N LYS A 216 -1.61 -9.10 -2.84
CA LYS A 216 -1.31 -10.30 -3.63
C LYS A 216 -1.22 -9.95 -5.11
N THR A 217 -0.16 -10.42 -5.78
CA THR A 217 0.07 -10.26 -7.22
C THR A 217 0.61 -11.56 -7.81
N PHE A 218 0.30 -11.83 -9.07
CA PHE A 218 0.78 -13.01 -9.80
C PHE A 218 1.56 -12.61 -11.04
N THR A 219 2.63 -13.34 -11.30
CA THR A 219 3.29 -13.37 -12.59
C THR A 219 2.88 -14.67 -13.28
N TYR A 220 2.47 -14.59 -14.55
CA TYR A 220 2.05 -15.74 -15.35
C TYR A 220 3.16 -16.17 -16.31
N LYS A 221 3.07 -17.41 -16.81
CA LYS A 221 3.93 -17.91 -17.90
C LYS A 221 3.43 -17.47 -19.26
#